data_AF-A0A929UB21-F1
#
_entry.id   AF-A0A929UB21-F1
#
_cell.length_a   1.000
_cell.length_b   1.000
_cell.length_c   1.000
_cell.angle_alpha   90.00
_cell.angle_beta   90.00
_cell.angle_gamma   90.00
#
_symmetry.space_group_name_H-M   'P 1'
#
loop_
_entity.id
_entity.type
_entity.pdbx_description
1 polymer ?
#
loop_
_entity_poly.entity_id
_entity_poly.type
_entity_poly.pdbx_seq_one_letter_code
_entity_poly.pdbx_strand_id
1 'polypeptide(L)'
;IETTFELNEIIESSIPMKMRIKGGHPSKRTFQAIRIACNRELEVLSGALDAMIERLDDGGRICVITFHSLEDRIVKSAFRKNENPCTCPPEFPVCVCGKISKGRVVTTKPILPSEGERESNPRAKSAKLRIFERQMRKK
;
A
#
# COMPACT_ATOMS: atom_id res chain seq x y z
N ILE A 1 -15.70 -19.17 -18.84
CA ILE A 1 -15.04 -19.42 -17.54
C ILE A 1 -16.03 -19.02 -16.48
N GLU A 2 -16.65 -20.00 -15.83
CA GLU A 2 -17.76 -19.82 -14.91
C GLU A 2 -17.38 -20.16 -13.47
N THR A 3 -16.38 -21.04 -13.27
CA THR A 3 -15.88 -21.41 -11.95
C THR A 3 -14.43 -21.02 -11.71
N THR A 4 -14.03 -20.94 -10.43
CA THR A 4 -12.63 -20.67 -10.06
C THR A 4 -11.69 -21.81 -10.45
N PHE A 5 -12.17 -23.06 -10.47
CA PHE A 5 -11.38 -24.20 -10.92
C PHE A 5 -11.12 -24.18 -12.43
N GLU A 6 -12.12 -23.86 -13.26
CA GLU A 6 -11.91 -23.67 -14.70
C GLU A 6 -10.86 -22.60 -15.00
N LEU A 7 -10.94 -21.45 -14.32
CA LEU A 7 -9.96 -20.39 -14.48
C LEU A 7 -8.55 -20.88 -14.08
N ASN A 8 -8.48 -21.65 -12.99
CA ASN A 8 -7.22 -22.19 -12.49
C ASN A 8 -6.55 -23.13 -13.52
N GLU A 9 -7.32 -24.05 -14.11
CA GLU A 9 -6.83 -24.98 -15.12
C GLU A 9 -6.31 -24.26 -16.39
N ILE A 10 -7.03 -23.23 -16.83
CA ILE A 10 -6.62 -22.38 -17.96
C ILE A 10 -5.31 -21.66 -17.65
N ILE A 11 -5.16 -21.08 -16.46
CA ILE A 11 -3.92 -20.40 -16.05
C ILE A 11 -2.76 -21.39 -15.99
N GLU A 12 -2.98 -22.56 -15.37
CA GLU A 12 -1.97 -23.59 -15.27
C GLU A 12 -1.50 -24.02 -16.65
N SER A 13 -2.40 -24.47 -17.51
CA SER A 13 -2.10 -24.88 -18.89
C SER A 13 -1.36 -23.82 -19.71
N SER A 14 -1.61 -22.53 -19.45
CA SER A 14 -0.98 -21.40 -20.15
C SER A 14 0.43 -21.05 -19.65
N ILE A 15 0.84 -21.51 -18.46
CA ILE A 15 2.16 -21.20 -17.87
C ILE A 15 3.13 -22.37 -18.11
N PRO A 16 4.34 -22.15 -18.66
CA PRO A 16 5.35 -23.19 -18.83
C PRO A 16 5.73 -23.87 -17.52
N MET A 17 5.91 -25.20 -17.54
CA MET A 17 6.17 -26.00 -16.34
C MET A 17 7.39 -25.53 -15.54
N LYS A 18 8.45 -25.05 -16.20
CA LYS A 18 9.64 -24.44 -15.55
C LYS A 18 9.30 -23.24 -14.66
N MET A 19 8.28 -22.46 -15.03
CA MET A 19 7.79 -21.29 -14.28
C MET A 19 6.83 -21.69 -13.16
N ARG A 20 6.14 -22.83 -13.27
CA ARG A 20 5.27 -23.37 -12.21
C ARG A 20 6.08 -23.84 -10.99
N ILE A 21 7.31 -24.32 -11.20
CA ILE A 21 8.19 -24.85 -10.14
C ILE A 21 8.80 -23.72 -9.29
N LYS A 22 9.07 -22.55 -9.88
CA LYS A 22 9.64 -21.39 -9.19
C LYS A 22 8.54 -20.46 -8.64
N GLY A 23 7.75 -20.94 -7.68
CA GLY A 23 6.74 -20.11 -7.01
C GLY A 23 5.74 -20.90 -6.17
N GLY A 24 4.87 -20.18 -5.45
CA GLY A 24 3.64 -20.78 -4.92
C GLY A 24 2.64 -21.08 -6.03
N HIS A 25 1.40 -21.40 -5.67
CA HIS A 25 0.35 -21.76 -6.63
C HIS A 25 0.31 -20.82 -7.85
N PRO A 26 0.43 -21.34 -9.09
CA PRO A 26 0.64 -20.53 -10.31
C PRO A 26 -0.43 -19.45 -10.50
N SER A 27 -1.68 -19.79 -10.20
CA SER A 27 -2.84 -18.90 -10.33
C SER A 27 -2.94 -17.80 -9.27
N LYS A 28 -2.17 -17.88 -8.17
CA LYS A 28 -2.27 -16.94 -7.04
C LYS A 28 -2.14 -15.47 -7.47
N ARG A 29 -1.19 -15.17 -8.37
CA ARG A 29 -0.97 -13.81 -8.87
C ARG A 29 -2.10 -13.33 -9.77
N THR A 30 -2.63 -14.21 -10.63
CA THR A 30 -3.75 -13.90 -11.52
C THR A 30 -5.03 -13.62 -10.74
N PHE A 31 -5.38 -14.48 -9.78
CA PHE A 31 -6.53 -14.25 -8.89
C PHE A 31 -6.38 -12.96 -8.08
N GLN A 32 -5.16 -12.65 -7.60
CA GLN A 32 -4.90 -11.37 -6.94
C GLN A 32 -5.14 -10.19 -7.89
N ALA A 33 -4.66 -10.26 -9.13
CA ALA A 33 -4.82 -9.19 -10.11
C ALA A 33 -6.29 -8.96 -10.48
N ILE A 34 -7.05 -10.04 -10.71
CA ILE A 34 -8.49 -9.98 -10.99
C ILE A 34 -9.23 -9.37 -9.80
N ARG A 35 -8.96 -9.82 -8.57
CA ARG A 35 -9.58 -9.27 -7.37
C ARG A 35 -9.32 -7.76 -7.24
N ILE A 36 -8.08 -7.33 -7.46
CA ILE A 36 -7.70 -5.91 -7.43
C ILE A 36 -8.48 -5.12 -8.50
N ALA A 37 -8.55 -5.64 -9.73
CA ALA A 37 -9.19 -4.97 -10.86
C ALA A 37 -10.72 -4.90 -10.69
N CYS A 38 -11.37 -6.01 -10.32
CA CYS A 38 -12.81 -6.08 -10.13
C CYS A 38 -13.30 -5.15 -9.02
N ASN A 39 -12.54 -5.03 -7.93
CA ASN A 39 -12.91 -4.18 -6.79
C ASN A 39 -12.29 -2.77 -6.84
N ARG A 40 -11.51 -2.45 -7.89
CA ARG A 40 -10.78 -1.18 -8.03
C ARG A 40 -9.99 -0.78 -6.77
N GLU A 41 -9.42 -1.77 -6.09
CA GLU A 41 -8.92 -1.62 -4.71
C GLU A 41 -7.85 -0.53 -4.59
N LEU A 42 -6.96 -0.45 -5.57
CA LEU A 42 -5.85 0.52 -5.58
C LEU A 42 -6.33 1.95 -5.82
N GLU A 43 -7.35 2.15 -6.66
CA GLU A 43 -7.93 3.46 -6.94
C GLU A 43 -8.64 4.00 -5.71
N VAL A 44 -9.45 3.15 -5.07
CA VAL A 44 -10.17 3.47 -3.83
C VAL A 44 -9.16 3.82 -2.72
N LEU A 45 -8.12 3.01 -2.54
CA LEU A 45 -7.08 3.28 -1.54
C LEU A 45 -6.38 4.62 -1.80
N SER A 46 -5.95 4.87 -3.04
CA SER A 46 -5.24 6.10 -3.38
C SER A 46 -6.11 7.35 -3.20
N GLY A 47 -7.38 7.30 -3.59
CA GLY A 47 -8.32 8.42 -3.45
C GLY A 47 -8.70 8.70 -2.00
N ALA A 48 -8.83 7.65 -1.18
CA ALA A 48 -9.26 7.79 0.21
C ALA A 48 -8.15 8.28 1.15
N LEU A 49 -6.88 7.93 0.91
CA LEU A 49 -5.78 8.26 1.84
C LEU A 49 -5.60 9.76 2.06
N ASP A 50 -5.57 10.55 0.99
CA ASP A 50 -5.39 12.00 1.09
C ASP A 50 -6.57 12.65 1.84
N ALA A 51 -7.81 12.20 1.55
CA ALA A 51 -9.02 12.67 2.22
C ALA A 51 -9.08 12.27 3.71
N MET A 52 -8.64 11.06 4.05
CA MET A 52 -8.56 10.61 5.45
C MET A 52 -7.54 11.41 6.24
N ILE A 53 -6.36 11.70 5.67
CA ILE A 53 -5.33 12.53 6.32
C ILE A 53 -5.84 13.95 6.56
N GLU A 54 -6.59 14.52 5.62
CA GLU A 54 -7.17 15.87 5.76
C GLU A 54 -8.22 15.97 6.87
N ARG A 55 -8.89 14.88 7.20
CA ARG A 55 -9.91 14.81 8.26
C ARG A 55 -9.33 14.59 9.66
N LEU A 56 -8.02 14.35 9.79
CA LEU A 56 -7.39 14.21 11.09
C LEU A 56 -7.21 15.57 11.76
N ASP A 57 -7.53 15.64 13.05
CA ASP A 57 -7.17 16.75 13.92
C ASP A 57 -5.66 16.82 14.15
N ASP A 58 -5.18 17.93 14.72
CA ASP A 58 -3.78 18.08 15.10
C ASP A 58 -3.36 16.97 16.09
N GLY A 59 -2.25 16.28 15.79
CA GLY A 59 -1.81 15.10 16.52
C GLY A 59 -2.56 13.80 16.19
N GLY A 60 -3.62 13.87 15.37
CA GLY A 60 -4.36 12.69 14.91
C GLY A 60 -3.50 11.75 14.08
N ARG A 61 -3.75 10.44 14.19
CA ARG A 61 -2.98 9.41 13.49
C ARG A 61 -3.84 8.54 12.60
N ILE A 62 -3.30 8.19 11.44
CA ILE A 62 -3.84 7.14 10.57
C ILE A 62 -2.88 5.97 10.54
N CYS A 63 -3.43 4.78 10.77
CA CYS A 63 -2.74 3.50 10.73
C CYS A 63 -3.28 2.67 9.57
N VAL A 64 -2.41 2.26 8.65
CA VAL A 64 -2.80 1.47 7.47
C VAL A 64 -2.03 0.16 7.45
N ILE A 65 -2.76 -0.95 7.42
CA ILE A 65 -2.23 -2.30 7.27
C ILE A 65 -2.40 -2.72 5.82
N THR A 66 -1.31 -3.10 5.17
CA THR A 66 -1.27 -3.55 3.77
C THR A 66 -0.79 -4.98 3.70
N PHE A 67 -1.30 -5.77 2.76
CA PHE A 67 -0.96 -7.20 2.63
C PHE A 67 -0.12 -7.50 1.39
N HIS A 68 -0.06 -6.57 0.44
CA HIS A 68 0.78 -6.73 -0.73
C HIS A 68 1.57 -5.48 -1.11
N SER A 69 2.59 -5.68 -1.94
CA SER A 69 3.59 -4.66 -2.28
C SER A 69 3.01 -3.45 -3.01
N LEU A 70 1.96 -3.62 -3.81
CA LEU A 70 1.29 -2.52 -4.51
C LEU A 70 0.60 -1.55 -3.53
N GLU A 71 -0.20 -2.07 -2.59
CA GLU A 71 -0.82 -1.27 -1.52
C GLU A 71 0.23 -0.55 -0.68
N ASP A 72 1.24 -1.29 -0.19
CA ASP A 72 2.33 -0.74 0.64
C ASP A 72 3.06 0.41 -0.07
N ARG A 73 3.24 0.30 -1.39
CA ARG A 73 3.84 1.37 -2.22
C ARG A 73 2.94 2.60 -2.29
N ILE A 74 1.64 2.43 -2.49
CA ILE A 74 0.67 3.53 -2.53
C ILE A 74 0.66 4.27 -1.19
N VAL A 75 0.51 3.54 -0.08
CA VAL A 75 0.51 4.12 1.27
C VAL A 75 1.81 4.86 1.56
N LYS A 76 2.95 4.23 1.27
CA LYS A 76 4.28 4.85 1.44
C LYS A 76 4.42 6.13 0.63
N SER A 77 3.95 6.14 -0.62
CA SER A 77 4.04 7.30 -1.50
C SER A 77 3.13 8.43 -1.02
N ALA A 78 1.88 8.12 -0.65
CA ALA A 78 0.93 9.09 -0.10
C ALA A 78 1.46 9.73 1.18
N PHE A 79 1.97 8.92 2.12
CA PHE A 79 2.52 9.43 3.38
C PHE A 79 3.73 10.36 3.14
N ARG A 80 4.66 9.97 2.25
CA ARG A 80 5.80 10.82 1.88
C ARG A 80 5.39 12.11 1.18
N LYS A 81 4.41 12.05 0.28
CA LYS A 81 3.84 13.22 -0.40
C LYS A 81 3.20 14.18 0.59
N ASN A 82 2.49 13.68 1.60
CA ASN A 82 1.84 14.52 2.61
C ASN A 82 2.85 15.09 3.64
N GLU A 83 3.93 14.36 3.93
CA GLU A 83 5.04 14.86 4.76
C GLU A 83 5.87 15.92 4.03
N ASN A 84 6.23 15.68 2.77
CA ASN A 84 7.05 16.55 1.95
C ASN A 84 6.34 16.85 0.61
N PRO A 85 5.37 17.79 0.60
CA PRO A 85 4.54 18.03 -0.57
C PRO A 85 5.18 18.93 -1.63
N CYS A 86 6.37 19.48 -1.35
CA CYS A 86 7.07 20.36 -2.28
C CYS A 86 7.33 19.65 -3.61
N THR A 87 7.02 20.34 -4.71
CA THR A 87 7.27 19.85 -6.08
C THR A 87 8.18 20.78 -6.87
N CYS A 88 8.86 21.72 -6.19
CA CYS A 88 9.84 22.59 -6.83
C CYS A 88 11.07 21.76 -7.24
N PRO A 89 11.73 22.10 -8.37
CA PRO A 89 13.01 21.52 -8.74
C PRO A 89 14.04 21.70 -7.62
N PRO A 90 14.95 20.73 -7.40
CA PRO A 90 15.98 20.83 -6.35
C PRO A 90 16.93 22.03 -6.54
N GLU A 91 17.08 22.49 -7.77
CA GLU A 91 17.93 23.62 -8.17
C GLU A 91 17.32 25.00 -7.87
N PHE A 92 16.06 25.06 -7.43
CA PHE A 92 15.45 26.31 -6.98
C PHE A 92 15.91 26.64 -5.56
N PRO A 93 16.43 27.85 -5.30
CA PRO A 93 16.98 28.22 -3.98
C PRO A 93 15.90 28.37 -2.89
N VAL A 94 14.65 28.60 -3.29
CA VAL A 94 13.51 28.81 -2.37
C VAL A 94 12.28 28.11 -2.92
N CYS A 95 11.46 27.53 -2.04
CA CYS A 95 10.18 26.94 -2.41
C CYS A 95 9.21 28.02 -2.91
N VAL A 96 8.71 27.86 -4.14
CA VAL A 96 7.69 28.73 -4.75
C VAL A 96 6.32 28.06 -4.89
N CYS A 97 6.23 26.74 -4.69
CA CYS A 97 4.96 26.02 -4.87
C CYS A 97 3.95 26.24 -3.73
N GLY A 98 4.36 26.87 -2.62
CA GLY A 98 3.48 27.21 -1.50
C GLY A 98 2.90 26.02 -0.73
N LYS A 99 3.27 24.78 -1.08
CA LYS A 99 2.74 23.57 -0.45
C LYS A 99 3.31 23.40 0.95
N ILE A 100 2.43 23.11 1.91
CA ILE A 100 2.76 22.98 3.33
C ILE A 100 2.63 21.52 3.73
N SER A 101 3.63 21.02 4.46
CA SER A 101 3.58 19.69 5.07
C SER A 101 2.31 19.50 5.89
N LYS A 102 1.67 18.34 5.73
CA LYS A 102 0.50 17.97 6.52
C LYS A 102 0.86 17.23 7.81
N GLY A 103 2.12 16.86 8.03
CA GLY A 103 2.48 16.05 9.18
C GLY A 103 3.72 15.22 8.91
N ARG A 104 3.87 14.12 9.63
CA ARG A 104 5.06 13.28 9.54
C ARG A 104 4.75 11.80 9.51
N VAL A 105 5.65 11.05 8.88
CA VAL A 105 5.66 9.60 8.94
C VAL A 105 6.23 9.16 10.28
N VAL A 106 5.44 8.44 11.07
CA VAL A 106 5.89 7.97 12.40
C VAL A 106 6.88 6.81 12.25
N THR A 107 6.68 5.94 11.26
CA THR A 107 7.51 4.76 11.02
C THR A 107 8.10 4.74 9.61
N THR A 108 9.41 4.99 9.51
CA THR A 108 10.12 4.98 8.22
C THR A 108 10.11 3.59 7.57
N LYS A 109 10.36 2.55 8.38
CA LYS A 109 10.18 1.15 8.02
C LYS A 109 8.78 0.68 8.45
N PRO A 110 8.11 -0.16 7.65
CA PRO A 110 6.83 -0.72 8.06
C PRO A 110 7.01 -1.60 9.31
N ILE A 111 6.04 -1.57 10.22
CA ILE A 111 5.98 -2.52 11.33
C ILE A 111 5.50 -3.85 10.76
N LEU A 112 6.22 -4.92 11.07
CA LEU A 112 5.92 -6.27 10.63
C LEU A 112 5.34 -7.08 11.80
N PRO A 113 4.47 -8.07 11.52
CA PRO A 113 4.01 -8.98 12.55
C PRO A 113 5.16 -9.79 13.13
N SER A 114 5.02 -10.15 14.41
CA SER A 114 5.98 -10.95 15.17
C SER A 114 6.02 -12.40 14.68
N GLU A 115 7.02 -13.17 15.09
CA GLU A 115 7.13 -14.58 14.70
C GLU A 115 5.95 -15.41 15.20
N GLY A 116 5.58 -15.27 16.48
CA GLY A 116 4.40 -15.96 17.04
C GLY A 116 3.08 -15.59 16.36
N GLU A 117 2.91 -14.34 15.92
CA GLU A 117 1.74 -13.92 15.15
C GLU A 117 1.72 -14.56 13.75
N ARG A 118 2.88 -14.69 13.10
CA ARG A 118 2.98 -15.33 11.78
C ARG A 118 2.68 -16.82 11.82
N GLU A 119 2.96 -17.48 12.94
CA GLU A 119 2.67 -18.90 13.15
C GLU A 119 1.18 -19.12 13.44
N SER A 120 0.62 -18.36 14.38
CA SER A 120 -0.80 -18.45 14.78
C SER A 120 -1.76 -17.89 13.73
N ASN A 121 -1.33 -16.88 12.96
CA ASN A 121 -2.13 -16.23 11.92
C ASN A 121 -1.39 -16.17 10.58
N PRO A 122 -1.55 -17.20 9.72
CA PRO A 122 -0.92 -17.23 8.40
C PRO A 122 -1.28 -16.03 7.50
N ARG A 123 -2.44 -15.39 7.70
CA ARG A 123 -2.85 -14.20 6.92
C ARG A 123 -2.03 -12.97 7.27
N ALA A 124 -1.48 -12.91 8.49
CA ALA A 124 -0.61 -11.81 8.93
C ALA A 124 0.79 -11.88 8.29
N LYS A 125 1.23 -13.02 7.74
CA LYS A 125 2.61 -13.19 7.21
C LYS A 125 3.09 -12.11 6.25
N SER A 126 2.18 -11.50 5.48
CA SER A 126 2.50 -10.45 4.52
C SER A 126 2.04 -9.05 4.95
N ALA A 127 1.49 -8.92 6.16
CA ALA A 127 0.99 -7.66 6.68
C ALA A 127 2.15 -6.68 6.95
N LYS A 128 1.91 -5.42 6.63
CA LYS A 128 2.82 -4.29 6.88
C LYS A 128 2.00 -3.12 7.38
N LEU A 129 2.30 -2.65 8.59
CA LEU A 129 1.67 -1.49 9.19
C LEU A 129 2.50 -0.23 8.95
N ARG A 130 1.86 0.84 8.49
CA ARG A 130 2.41 2.19 8.38
C ARG A 130 1.57 3.19 9.13
N ILE A 131 2.23 4.19 9.72
CA ILE A 131 1.57 5.20 10.55
C ILE A 131 1.98 6.60 10.09
N PHE A 132 0.99 7.48 9.93
CA PHE A 132 1.18 8.91 9.68
C PHE A 132 0.48 9.71 10.76
N GLU A 133 1.13 10.78 11.24
CA GLU A 133 0.60 11.70 12.24
C GLU A 133 0.40 13.06 11.59
N ARG A 134 -0.83 13.59 11.66
CA ARG A 134 -1.14 14.96 11.27
C ARG A 134 -0.49 15.91 12.25
N GLN A 135 0.21 16.90 11.72
CA GLN A 135 0.72 18.02 12.51
C GLN A 135 0.35 19.31 11.80
N MET A 136 -0.39 20.17 12.49
CA MET A 136 -0.67 21.52 12.02
C MET A 136 0.51 22.40 12.43
N ARG A 137 1.04 23.21 11.50
CA ARG A 137 1.97 24.26 11.89
C ARG A 137 1.19 25.24 12.75
N LYS A 138 1.57 25.36 14.03
CA LYS A 138 1.11 26.45 14.89
C LYS A 138 1.55 27.75 14.21
N LYS A 139 0.56 28.61 13.91
CA LYS A 139 0.81 29.98 13.44
C LYS A 139 1.56 30.76 14.52
#